data_AF-A0A3B0RGA8-F1
#
_entry.id   AF-A0A3B0RGA8-F1
#
_cell.length_a   1.000
_cell.length_b   1.000
_cell.length_c   1.000
_cell.angle_alpha   90.00
_cell.angle_beta   90.00
_cell.angle_gamma   90.00
#
_symmetry.space_group_name_H-M   'P 1'
#
loop_
_entity.id
_entity.type
_entity.pdbx_description
1 polymer ?
#
loop_
_entity_poly.entity_id
_entity_poly.type
_entity_poly.pdbx_seq_one_letter_code
_entity_poly.pdbx_strand_id
1 'polypeptide(L)' 'MANYKITLKADLKRGSFYWVTSVQADSEEEAVTSAEHLFMAEMEHAADWSFSDSNIEPE' A
#
# COMPACT_ATOMS: atom_id res chain seq x y z
N MET A 1 -14.79 -8.54 -12.88
CA MET A 1 -13.63 -8.20 -12.02
C MET A 1 -12.42 -7.93 -12.88
N ALA A 2 -11.95 -6.69 -12.85
CA ALA A 2 -10.68 -6.29 -13.44
C ALA A 2 -9.59 -6.28 -12.35
N ASN A 3 -8.33 -6.46 -12.75
CA ASN A 3 -7.21 -6.35 -11.83
C ASN A 3 -6.72 -4.91 -11.80
N TYR A 4 -6.77 -4.28 -10.64
CA TYR A 4 -6.36 -2.90 -10.43
C TYR A 4 -5.06 -2.86 -9.65
N LYS A 5 -4.05 -2.18 -10.19
CA LYS A 5 -2.84 -1.82 -9.43
C LYS A 5 -3.11 -0.51 -8.71
N ILE A 6 -3.19 -0.56 -7.38
CA ILE A 6 -3.44 0.60 -6.53
C ILE A 6 -2.14 1.02 -5.85
N THR A 7 -1.88 2.33 -5.82
CA THR A 7 -0.83 2.93 -5.01
C THR A 7 -1.46 3.85 -3.99
N LEU A 8 -1.40 3.47 -2.72
CA LEU A 8 -1.85 4.30 -1.59
C LEU A 8 -0.67 5.17 -1.14
N LYS A 9 -0.83 6.49 -1.22
CA LYS A 9 0.15 7.46 -0.71
C LYS A 9 -0.39 8.11 0.55
N ALA A 10 0.36 8.04 1.64
CA ALA A 10 0.07 8.77 2.87
C ALA A 10 1.21 9.73 3.18
N ASP A 11 0.89 11.00 3.41
CA ASP A 11 1.87 12.01 3.83
C ASP A 11 1.95 12.02 5.37
N LEU A 12 3.14 11.70 5.88
CA LEU A 12 3.46 11.63 7.31
C LEU A 12 4.30 12.85 7.72
N LYS A 13 4.34 13.14 9.03
CA LYS A 13 5.11 14.28 9.57
C LYS A 13 6.61 14.24 9.24
N ARG A 14 7.16 13.08 8.93
CA ARG A 14 8.60 12.85 8.72
C ARG A 14 8.92 12.19 7.37
N GLY A 15 7.97 12.10 6.45
CA GLY A 15 8.17 11.47 5.15
C GLY A 15 6.85 11.11 4.47
N SER A 16 6.92 10.44 3.33
CA SER A 16 5.75 9.91 2.64
C SER A 16 5.81 8.39 2.63
N PHE A 17 4.68 7.76 2.90
CA PHE A 17 4.52 6.32 2.80
C PHE A 17 3.81 5.98 1.49
N TYR A 18 4.35 4.99 0.77
CA TYR A 18 3.78 4.47 -0.46
C TYR A 18 3.56 2.99 -0.29
N TRP A 19 2.31 2.56 -0.41
CA TRP A 19 1.95 1.16 -0.50
C TRP A 19 1.47 0.87 -1.91
N VAL A 20 1.96 -0.21 -2.51
CA VAL A 20 1.52 -0.66 -3.84
C VAL A 20 0.96 -2.07 -3.71
N THR A 21 -0.27 -2.28 -4.16
CA THR A 21 -0.91 -3.60 -4.21
C THR A 21 -1.72 -3.78 -5.48
N SER A 22 -2.10 -5.02 -5.76
CA SER A 22 -3.03 -5.35 -6.84
C SER A 22 -4.26 -6.04 -6.25
N VAL A 23 -5.45 -5.55 -6.58
CA VAL A 23 -6.71 -6.13 -6.11
C VAL A 23 -7.63 -6.38 -7.30
N GLN A 24 -8.48 -7.39 -7.17
CA GLN A 24 -9.57 -7.63 -8.11
C GLN A 24 -10.83 -6.92 -7.61
N ALA A 25 -11.43 -6.10 -8.47
CA ALA A 25 -12.65 -5.38 -8.15
C ALA A 25 -13.49 -5.20 -9.41
N ASP A 26 -14.77 -4.87 -9.25
CA ASP A 26 -15.69 -4.55 -10.33
C ASP A 26 -15.77 -3.04 -10.60
N SER A 27 -15.21 -2.21 -9.71
CA SER A 27 -15.11 -0.76 -9.88
C SER A 27 -13.85 -0.17 -9.21
N GLU A 28 -13.50 1.06 -9.58
CA GLU A 28 -12.36 1.78 -8.97
C GLU A 28 -12.58 2.08 -7.49
N GLU A 29 -13.80 2.46 -7.07
CA GLU A 29 -14.13 2.70 -5.66
C GLU A 29 -13.97 1.44 -4.80
N GLU A 30 -14.45 0.30 -5.32
CA GLU A 30 -14.28 -0.99 -4.67
C GLU A 30 -12.80 -1.40 -4.60
N ALA A 31 -12.03 -1.10 -5.65
CA ALA A 31 -10.60 -1.37 -5.68
C ALA A 31 -9.85 -0.59 -4.58
N VAL A 32 -10.18 0.69 -4.39
CA VAL A 32 -9.58 1.52 -3.32
C VAL A 32 -9.95 0.96 -1.95
N THR A 33 -11.24 0.71 -1.71
CA THR A 33 -11.73 0.17 -0.43
C THR A 33 -11.06 -1.17 -0.09
N SER A 34 -10.94 -2.05 -1.10
CA SER A 34 -10.28 -3.35 -0.94
C SER A 34 -8.78 -3.21 -0.63
N ALA A 35 -8.10 -2.25 -1.28
CA ALA A 35 -6.70 -1.95 -1.00
C ALA A 35 -6.49 -1.40 0.42
N GLU A 36 -7.40 -0.55 0.91
CA GLU A 36 -7.36 -0.04 2.29
C GLU A 36 -7.63 -1.14 3.32
N HIS A 37 -8.58 -2.04 3.06
CA HIS A 37 -8.82 -3.19 3.94
C HIS A 37 -7.61 -4.13 3.99
N LEU A 38 -6.98 -4.41 2.84
CA LEU A 38 -5.73 -5.14 2.79
C LEU A 38 -4.61 -4.40 3.52
N PHE A 39 -4.56 -3.07 3.41
CA PHE A 39 -3.67 -2.21 4.18
C PHE A 39 -3.77 -2.47 5.68
N MET A 40 -4.99 -2.38 6.21
CA MET A 40 -5.24 -2.61 7.62
C MET A 40 -4.91 -4.03 8.06
N ALA A 41 -5.19 -5.04 7.22
CA ALA A 41 -4.87 -6.44 7.52
C ALA A 41 -3.37 -6.70 7.63
N GLU A 42 -2.55 -6.18 6.70
CA GLU A 42 -1.09 -6.34 6.82
C GLU A 42 -0.53 -5.55 8.02
N MET A 43 -1.17 -4.43 8.38
CA MET A 43 -0.78 -3.66 9.56
C MET A 43 -0.95 -4.45 10.87
N GLU A 44 -1.91 -5.37 10.95
CA GLU A 44 -2.02 -6.31 12.08
C GLU A 44 -0.81 -7.23 12.19
N HIS A 45 -0.17 -7.52 11.05
CA HIS A 45 1.07 -8.29 10.92
C HIS A 45 2.32 -7.41 10.78
N ALA A 46 2.23 -6.11 11.09
CA ALA A 46 3.33 -5.17 10.89
C ALA A 46 4.62 -5.54 11.65
N ALA A 47 4.52 -6.34 12.71
CA ALA A 47 5.67 -6.85 13.45
C ALA A 47 6.59 -7.77 12.60
N ASP A 48 6.05 -8.38 11.55
CA ASP A 48 6.78 -9.27 10.63
C ASP A 48 7.30 -8.53 9.39
N TRP A 49 7.07 -7.22 9.29
CA TRP A 49 7.51 -6.43 8.13
C TRP A 49 9.03 -6.26 8.14
N SER A 50 9.65 -6.70 7.05
CA SER A 50 11.08 -6.50 6.79
C SER A 50 11.23 -5.71 5.49
N PHE A 51 11.91 -4.57 5.56
CA PHE A 51 12.25 -3.79 4.37
C PHE A 51 13.24 -4.60 3.53
N SER A 52 12.78 -5.09 2.38
CA SER A 52 13.56 -5.96 1.50
C SER A 52 14.50 -5.18 0.58
N ASP A 53 14.19 -3.90 0.34
CA ASP A 53 14.92 -3.00 -0.56
C ASP A 53 14.96 -1.60 0.04
N SER A 54 16.08 -0.90 -0.17
CA SER A 54 16.28 0.47 0.28
C SER A 54 17.17 1.20 -0.72
N ASN A 55 16.62 2.20 -1.40
CA ASN A 55 17.40 3.12 -2.21
C ASN A 55 17.84 4.32 -1.35
N ILE A 56 19.14 4.50 -1.17
CA ILE A 56 19.72 5.58 -0.37
C ILE A 56 20.56 6.45 -1.30
N GLU A 57 20.06 7.66 -1.58
CA GLU A 57 20.78 8.67 -2.33
C GLU A 57 21.26 9.78 -1.38
N PRO A 58 22.51 10.26 -1.49
CA PRO A 58 22.98 11.40 -0.70
C PRO A 58 22.31 12.70 -1.16
N GLU A 59 21.87 13.52 -0.20
CA GLU A 59 21.46 14.92 -0.43
C GLU A 59 22.66 15.86 -0.57
#